data_AF-A0A2V8NIM5-F1
#
_entry.id   AF-A0A2V8NIM5-F1
#
_cell.length_a   1.000
_cell.length_b   1.000
_cell.length_c   1.000
_cell.angle_alpha   90.00
_cell.angle_beta   90.00
_cell.angle_gamma   90.00
#
_symmetry.space_group_name_H-M   'P 1'
#
loop_
_entity.id
_entity.type
_entity.pdbx_description
1 polymer ?
#
loop_
_entity_poly.entity_id
_entity_poly.type
_entity_poly.pdbx_seq_one_letter_code
_entity_poly.pdbx_strand_id
1 'polypeptide(L)'
;MKKGLALILSVSMTAGPLWAQQPLPITQILLSKNGMAYIVRSGQMSSPVSLTFHPEDMNDVLKSFTAWNPTSGMLYSVGYTTGIPSSYMLGRFPFDISDANIGLGGFLTQVKGAAVRSTTPRANRGTTWKYRCCREHPCRS
;
A
#
# COMPACT_ATOMS: atom_id res chain seq x y z
N MET A 1 13.11 63.69 -18.38
CA MET A 1 12.33 62.68 -17.63
C MET A 1 12.20 61.42 -18.49
N LYS A 2 13.14 60.47 -18.38
CA LYS A 2 13.18 59.24 -19.20
C LYS A 2 12.46 58.13 -18.43
N LYS A 3 11.32 57.65 -18.95
CA LYS A 3 10.53 56.56 -18.35
C LYS A 3 11.17 55.23 -18.72
N GLY A 4 11.79 54.57 -17.74
CA GLY A 4 12.30 53.20 -17.87
C GLY A 4 11.15 52.20 -17.84
N LEU A 5 10.99 51.46 -18.93
CA LEU A 5 10.05 50.36 -19.05
C LEU A 5 10.75 49.08 -18.59
N ALA A 6 10.44 48.60 -17.39
CA ALA A 6 10.92 47.32 -16.88
C ALA A 6 10.07 46.18 -17.48
N LEU A 7 10.70 45.30 -18.25
CA LEU A 7 10.08 44.15 -18.90
C LEU A 7 10.17 42.96 -17.94
N ILE A 8 9.03 42.58 -17.35
CA ILE A 8 8.93 41.45 -16.41
C ILE A 8 8.94 40.15 -17.23
N LEU A 9 10.00 39.37 -17.10
CA LEU A 9 10.16 38.06 -17.71
C LEU A 9 9.37 37.01 -16.89
N SER A 10 8.11 36.78 -17.25
CA SER A 10 7.29 35.71 -16.68
C SER A 10 7.72 34.35 -17.23
N VAL A 11 8.41 33.56 -16.40
CA VAL A 11 8.71 32.14 -16.65
C VAL A 11 7.42 31.34 -16.48
N SER A 12 6.80 30.95 -17.57
CA SER A 12 5.69 29.99 -17.57
C SER A 12 6.25 28.58 -17.41
N MET A 13 6.05 27.96 -16.24
CA MET A 13 6.26 26.52 -16.03
C MET A 13 5.24 25.77 -16.90
N THR A 14 5.70 25.20 -18.02
CA THR A 14 4.92 24.23 -18.79
C THR A 14 4.89 22.92 -18.03
N ALA A 15 3.78 22.67 -17.32
CA ALA A 15 3.47 21.34 -16.80
C ALA A 15 3.32 20.39 -18.00
N GLY A 16 4.31 19.51 -18.21
CA GLY A 16 4.23 18.47 -19.22
C GLY A 16 3.04 17.55 -18.96
N PRO A 17 2.44 16.95 -20.01
CA PRO A 17 1.31 16.07 -19.84
C PRO A 17 1.70 14.88 -18.97
N LEU A 18 1.01 14.73 -17.84
CA LEU A 18 1.00 13.47 -17.10
C LEU A 18 0.24 12.47 -17.98
N TRP A 19 0.97 11.72 -18.80
CA TRP A 19 0.39 10.60 -19.53
C TRP A 19 -0.14 9.59 -18.52
N ALA A 20 -1.43 9.67 -18.23
CA ALA A 20 -2.15 8.60 -17.58
C ALA A 20 -1.92 7.35 -18.44
N GLN A 21 -1.22 6.37 -17.88
CA GLN A 21 -0.94 5.14 -18.60
C GLN A 21 -2.25 4.44 -18.90
N GLN A 22 -2.63 4.47 -20.17
CA GLN A 22 -3.75 3.69 -20.65
C GLN A 22 -3.44 2.21 -20.40
N PRO A 23 -4.37 1.45 -19.78
CA PRO A 23 -4.20 0.02 -19.61
C PRO A 23 -3.99 -0.62 -20.99
N LEU A 24 -3.11 -1.64 -21.06
CA LEU A 24 -2.77 -2.28 -22.34
C LEU A 24 -4.06 -2.66 -23.11
N PRO A 25 -4.15 -2.32 -24.40
CA PRO A 25 -5.33 -2.62 -25.20
C PRO A 25 -5.45 -4.13 -25.41
N ILE A 26 -6.69 -4.60 -25.53
CA ILE A 26 -6.99 -5.99 -25.90
C ILE A 26 -6.80 -6.12 -27.40
N THR A 27 -5.97 -7.06 -27.82
CA THR A 27 -5.62 -7.28 -29.23
C THR A 27 -6.19 -8.58 -29.77
N GLN A 28 -6.53 -9.54 -28.90
CA GLN A 28 -7.18 -10.78 -29.32
C GLN A 28 -8.14 -11.28 -28.25
N ILE A 29 -9.29 -11.78 -28.69
CA ILE A 29 -10.24 -12.52 -27.87
C ILE A 29 -10.59 -13.79 -28.63
N LEU A 30 -10.36 -14.95 -28.00
CA LEU A 30 -10.80 -16.25 -28.51
C LEU A 30 -11.77 -16.86 -27.50
N LEU A 31 -13.00 -17.11 -27.93
CA LEU A 31 -14.03 -17.74 -27.11
C LEU A 31 -14.20 -19.19 -27.53
N SER A 32 -13.99 -20.10 -26.60
CA SER A 32 -14.12 -21.53 -26.83
C SER A 32 -15.56 -22.01 -26.62
N LYS A 33 -15.94 -23.09 -27.30
CA LYS A 33 -17.28 -23.71 -27.18
C LYS A 33 -17.61 -24.19 -25.77
N ASN A 34 -16.59 -24.47 -24.96
CA ASN A 34 -16.73 -24.86 -23.56
C ASN A 34 -16.87 -23.66 -22.60
N GLY A 35 -16.98 -22.43 -23.10
CA GLY A 35 -17.18 -21.23 -22.29
C GLY A 35 -15.90 -20.57 -21.76
N MET A 36 -14.71 -21.04 -22.14
CA MET A 36 -13.46 -20.39 -21.75
C MET A 36 -13.07 -19.27 -22.72
N ALA A 37 -12.61 -18.14 -22.19
CA ALA A 37 -12.08 -17.01 -22.97
C ALA A 37 -10.56 -16.93 -22.84
N TYR A 38 -9.87 -16.79 -23.98
CA TYR A 38 -8.46 -16.44 -24.05
C TYR A 38 -8.33 -14.99 -24.51
N ILE A 39 -7.76 -14.15 -23.67
CA ILE A 39 -7.66 -12.70 -23.88
C ILE A 39 -6.19 -12.30 -23.95
N VAL A 40 -5.80 -11.68 -25.06
CA VAL A 40 -4.45 -11.13 -25.24
C VAL A 40 -4.52 -9.63 -25.15
N ARG A 41 -3.63 -9.07 -24.33
CA ARG A 41 -3.36 -7.63 -24.28
C ARG A 41 -1.92 -7.40 -24.69
N SER A 42 -1.69 -6.57 -25.69
CA SER A 42 -0.36 -6.22 -26.14
C SER A 42 -0.27 -4.73 -26.44
N GLY A 43 0.89 -4.15 -26.13
CA GLY A 43 1.13 -2.73 -26.27
C GLY A 43 2.45 -2.35 -25.61
N GLN A 44 2.82 -1.09 -25.78
CA GLN A 44 4.04 -0.56 -25.18
C GLN A 44 3.80 -0.25 -23.70
N MET A 45 4.70 -0.72 -22.85
CA MET A 45 4.62 -0.56 -21.40
C MET A 45 5.79 0.32 -20.92
N SER A 46 5.50 1.51 -20.40
CA SER A 46 6.50 2.41 -19.81
C SER A 46 6.65 2.24 -18.29
N SER A 47 5.69 1.61 -17.63
CA SER A 47 5.74 1.28 -16.19
C SER A 47 4.94 0.00 -15.89
N PRO A 48 5.05 -0.55 -14.67
CA PRO A 48 4.23 -1.67 -14.23
C PRO A 48 2.73 -1.43 -14.44
N VAL A 49 2.02 -2.47 -14.86
CA VAL A 49 0.59 -2.44 -15.17
C VAL A 49 -0.13 -3.26 -14.11
N SER A 50 -1.16 -2.66 -13.52
CA SER A 50 -2.01 -3.33 -12.55
C SER A 50 -3.20 -3.96 -13.27
N LEU A 51 -3.43 -5.24 -13.02
CA LEU A 51 -4.59 -5.98 -13.49
C LEU A 51 -5.41 -6.39 -12.27
N THR A 52 -6.73 -6.19 -12.33
CA THR A 52 -7.66 -6.57 -11.25
C THR A 52 -8.50 -7.73 -11.72
N PHE A 53 -8.62 -8.75 -10.86
CA PHE A 53 -9.40 -9.95 -11.10
C PHE A 53 -10.31 -10.19 -9.91
N HIS A 54 -11.41 -10.91 -10.12
CA HIS A 54 -12.26 -11.32 -9.01
C HIS A 54 -11.54 -12.39 -8.16
N PRO A 55 -11.72 -12.38 -6.83
CA PRO A 55 -11.08 -13.35 -5.94
C PRO A 55 -11.35 -14.82 -6.30
N GLU A 56 -12.56 -15.12 -6.76
CA GLU A 56 -13.00 -16.45 -7.19
C GLU A 56 -12.22 -17.00 -8.39
N ASP A 57 -11.74 -16.11 -9.26
CA ASP A 57 -11.02 -16.47 -10.50
C ASP A 57 -9.50 -16.61 -10.29
N MET A 58 -8.99 -16.24 -9.10
CA MET A 58 -7.55 -16.09 -8.87
C MET A 58 -6.78 -17.39 -9.08
N ASN A 59 -7.39 -18.54 -8.73
CA ASN A 59 -6.79 -19.85 -8.96
C ASN A 59 -6.47 -20.10 -10.44
N ASP A 60 -7.36 -19.67 -11.33
CA ASP A 60 -7.23 -19.92 -12.76
C ASP A 60 -6.25 -18.91 -13.37
N VAL A 61 -6.32 -17.65 -12.93
CA VAL A 61 -5.34 -16.61 -13.28
C VAL A 61 -3.92 -17.05 -12.93
N LEU A 62 -3.69 -17.56 -11.72
CA LEU A 62 -2.35 -18.00 -11.30
C LEU A 62 -1.83 -19.21 -12.09
N LYS A 63 -2.71 -20.01 -12.70
CA LYS A 63 -2.34 -21.17 -13.51
C LYS A 63 -2.12 -20.83 -14.98
N SER A 64 -2.80 -19.82 -15.51
CA SER A 64 -2.81 -19.53 -16.95
C SER A 64 -2.26 -18.16 -17.34
N PHE A 65 -2.03 -17.24 -16.41
CA PHE A 65 -1.52 -15.91 -16.73
C PHE A 65 -0.05 -15.99 -17.16
N THR A 66 0.27 -15.33 -18.28
CA THR A 66 1.64 -15.23 -18.78
C THR A 66 1.87 -13.82 -19.30
N ALA A 67 2.98 -13.21 -18.87
CA ALA A 67 3.43 -11.91 -19.34
C ALA A 67 4.84 -12.05 -19.88
N TRP A 68 5.05 -11.67 -21.14
CA TRP A 68 6.33 -11.82 -21.82
C TRP A 68 6.52 -10.73 -22.86
N ASN A 69 7.78 -10.48 -23.22
CA ASN A 69 8.13 -9.52 -24.26
C ASN A 69 8.23 -10.23 -25.63
N PRO A 70 7.40 -9.86 -26.62
CA PRO A 70 7.40 -10.50 -27.94
C PRO A 70 8.70 -10.33 -28.74
N THR A 71 9.46 -9.27 -28.47
CA THR A 71 10.71 -8.96 -29.17
C THR A 71 11.91 -9.64 -28.52
N SER A 72 12.01 -9.64 -27.19
CA SER A 72 13.17 -10.22 -26.48
C SER A 72 12.95 -11.66 -26.01
N GLY A 73 11.72 -12.16 -26.01
CA GLY A 73 11.35 -13.48 -25.47
C GLY A 73 11.43 -13.59 -23.95
N MET A 74 11.74 -12.50 -23.25
CA MET A 74 11.88 -12.50 -21.80
C MET A 74 10.52 -12.52 -21.10
N LEU A 75 10.44 -13.29 -20.00
CA LEU A 75 9.28 -13.26 -19.11
C LEU A 75 9.33 -12.03 -18.21
N TYR A 76 8.17 -11.41 -17.99
CA TYR A 76 8.02 -10.33 -17.02
C TYR A 76 7.81 -10.89 -15.62
N SER A 77 8.33 -10.17 -14.62
CA SER A 77 8.00 -10.43 -13.22
C SER A 77 6.57 -9.99 -12.93
N VAL A 78 5.80 -10.86 -12.26
CA VAL A 78 4.40 -10.63 -11.90
C VAL A 78 4.28 -10.70 -10.38
N GLY A 79 3.89 -9.59 -9.77
CA GLY A 79 3.59 -9.51 -8.35
C GLY A 79 2.10 -9.55 -8.11
N TYR A 80 1.64 -10.41 -7.19
CA TYR A 80 0.27 -10.42 -6.71
C TYR A 80 0.22 -9.86 -5.29
N THR A 81 -0.61 -8.84 -5.09
CA THR A 81 -0.91 -8.33 -3.74
C THR A 81 -2.19 -9.01 -3.25
N THR A 82 -2.05 -9.91 -2.28
CA THR A 82 -3.20 -10.37 -1.49
C THR A 82 -3.63 -9.19 -0.63
N GLY A 83 -4.61 -8.43 -1.10
CA GLY A 83 -5.15 -7.29 -0.38
C GLY A 83 -5.95 -7.75 0.84
N ILE A 84 -5.31 -8.34 1.85
CA ILE A 84 -5.92 -8.44 3.17
C ILE A 84 -5.87 -7.02 3.74
N PRO A 85 -7.04 -6.37 3.98
CA PRO A 85 -7.04 -5.01 4.47
C PRO A 85 -6.31 -4.96 5.81
N SER A 86 -5.52 -3.91 6.01
CA SER A 86 -4.76 -3.73 7.25
C SER A 86 -5.65 -3.79 8.48
N SER A 87 -6.88 -3.25 8.40
CA SER A 87 -7.89 -3.37 9.45
C SER A 87 -8.20 -4.82 9.86
N TYR A 88 -8.28 -5.75 8.89
CA TYR A 88 -8.50 -7.16 9.16
C TYR A 88 -7.27 -7.82 9.82
N MET A 89 -6.06 -7.43 9.42
CA MET A 89 -4.83 -7.90 10.07
C MET A 89 -4.68 -7.34 11.49
N LEU A 90 -5.04 -6.07 11.69
CA LEU A 90 -5.02 -5.41 12.99
C LEU A 90 -6.05 -6.02 13.95
N GLY A 91 -7.22 -6.40 13.45
CA GLY A 91 -8.27 -7.07 14.24
C GLY A 91 -7.90 -8.45 14.78
N ARG A 92 -6.77 -9.03 14.35
CA ARG A 92 -6.24 -10.29 14.93
C ARG A 92 -5.47 -10.08 16.24
N PHE A 93 -5.11 -8.84 16.55
CA PHE A 93 -4.45 -8.52 17.81
C PHE A 93 -5.49 -8.37 18.94
N PRO A 94 -5.11 -8.67 20.19
CA PRO A 94 -6.02 -8.54 21.35
C PRO A 94 -6.23 -7.07 21.78
N PHE A 95 -5.80 -6.11 20.97
CA PHE A 95 -5.91 -4.68 21.22
C PHE A 95 -6.41 -3.98 19.95
N ASP A 96 -7.12 -2.87 20.15
CA ASP A 96 -7.65 -2.03 19.09
C ASP A 96 -6.99 -0.64 19.11
N ILE A 97 -6.53 -0.21 17.93
CA ILE A 97 -5.93 1.10 17.68
C ILE A 97 -6.72 1.92 16.65
N SER A 98 -7.93 1.46 16.30
CA SER A 98 -8.80 2.10 15.30
C SER A 98 -9.40 3.40 15.82
N ASP A 99 -9.58 3.53 17.14
CA ASP A 99 -10.12 4.73 17.77
C ASP A 99 -9.00 5.73 18.13
N ALA A 100 -9.03 6.89 17.46
CA ALA A 100 -8.09 7.99 17.66
C ALA A 100 -8.15 8.62 19.06
N ASN A 101 -9.22 8.37 19.83
CA ASN A 101 -9.37 8.87 21.19
C ASN A 101 -8.67 7.98 22.23
N ILE A 102 -8.19 6.80 21.83
CA ILE A 102 -7.41 5.92 22.71
C ILE A 102 -6.00 6.49 22.85
N GLY A 103 -5.79 7.30 23.89
CA GLY A 103 -4.45 7.74 24.30
C GLY A 103 -3.58 6.57 24.78
N LEU A 104 -2.28 6.84 24.98
CA LEU A 104 -1.30 5.83 25.43
C LEU A 104 -1.75 5.06 26.68
N GLY A 105 -2.37 5.73 27.65
CA GLY A 105 -2.88 5.08 28.87
C GLY A 105 -4.01 4.07 28.60
N GLY A 106 -4.90 4.39 27.65
CA GLY A 106 -5.94 3.48 27.19
C GLY A 106 -5.36 2.27 26.48
N PHE A 107 -4.38 2.48 25.60
CA PHE A 107 -3.66 1.39 24.93
C PHE A 107 -2.95 0.46 25.93
N LEU A 108 -2.19 1.02 26.88
CA LEU A 108 -1.46 0.24 27.91
C LEU A 108 -2.40 -0.58 28.80
N THR A 109 -3.65 -0.14 28.96
CA THR A 109 -4.68 -0.91 29.67
C THR A 109 -5.10 -2.16 28.89
N GLN A 110 -5.16 -2.07 27.55
CA GLN A 110 -5.51 -3.19 26.67
C GLN A 110 -4.39 -4.24 26.60
N VAL A 111 -3.12 -3.82 26.59
CA VAL A 111 -1.97 -4.73 26.53
C VAL A 111 -1.47 -5.17 27.92
N LYS A 112 -2.33 -5.16 28.94
CA LYS A 112 -1.97 -5.53 30.31
C LYS A 112 -1.45 -6.96 30.37
N GLY A 113 -0.24 -7.12 30.91
CA GLY A 113 0.43 -8.42 31.03
C GLY A 113 1.33 -8.78 29.83
N ALA A 114 1.29 -8.02 28.74
CA ALA A 114 2.24 -8.15 27.66
C ALA A 114 3.59 -7.48 28.02
N ALA A 115 4.70 -8.08 27.57
CA ALA A 115 6.00 -7.42 27.62
C ALA A 115 6.05 -6.31 26.56
N VAL A 116 6.23 -5.07 27.00
CA VAL A 116 6.30 -3.91 26.11
C VAL A 116 7.75 -3.39 26.09
N ARG A 117 8.18 -2.78 24.98
CA ARG A 117 9.47 -2.07 24.87
C ARG A 117 9.22 -0.76 24.16
N SER A 118 9.60 0.34 24.79
CA SER A 118 9.55 1.69 24.20
C SER A 118 10.95 2.16 23.86
N THR A 119 11.18 2.51 22.60
CA THR A 119 12.40 3.20 22.15
C THR A 119 12.05 4.63 21.78
N THR A 120 12.37 5.57 22.66
CA THR A 120 12.21 6.99 22.38
C THR A 120 13.49 7.49 21.70
N PRO A 121 13.44 8.18 20.54
CA PRO A 121 14.62 8.71 19.85
C PRO A 121 15.45 9.69 20.70
N ARG A 122 14.86 10.20 21.79
CA ARG A 122 15.51 11.11 22.73
C ARG A 122 15.77 10.41 24.06
N ALA A 123 16.84 9.64 24.12
CA ALA A 123 17.41 9.15 25.38
C ALA A 123 18.95 9.19 25.32
N ASN A 124 19.52 10.40 25.36
CA ASN A 124 20.90 10.57 25.85
C ASN A 124 20.93 10.68 27.39
N ARG A 125 20.09 9.89 28.07
CA ARG A 125 20.16 9.61 29.50
C ARG A 125 19.31 8.37 29.76
N GLY A 126 19.97 7.25 30.03
CA GLY A 126 19.35 5.96 30.24
C GLY A 126 18.29 6.03 31.34
N THR A 127 17.04 5.80 30.98
CA THR A 127 15.96 5.49 31.93
C THR A 127 15.19 4.31 31.38
N THR A 128 15.49 3.13 31.92
CA THR A 128 14.71 1.91 31.68
C THR A 128 13.54 1.90 32.67
N TRP A 129 12.34 2.19 32.19
CA TRP A 129 11.13 2.08 33.01
C TRP A 129 10.59 0.65 32.94
N LYS A 130 10.64 -0.06 34.07
CA LYS A 130 10.04 -1.39 34.24
C LYS A 130 8.66 -1.21 34.90
N TYR A 131 7.59 -1.27 34.11
CA TYR A 131 6.23 -1.37 34.65
C TYR A 131 6.03 -2.78 35.22
N ARG A 132 6.05 -2.89 36.54
CA ARG A 132 5.55 -4.06 37.26
C ARG A 132 4.14 -3.71 37.74
N CYS A 133 3.15 -4.44 37.25
CA CYS A 133 1.79 -4.34 37.77
C CYS A 133 1.82 -4.86 39.22
N CYS A 134 1.69 -3.98 40.21
CA CYS A 134 1.51 -4.39 41.60
C CYS A 134 0.07 -4.91 41.77
N ARG A 135 -0.08 -6.22 41.98
CA ARG A 135 -1.20 -6.75 42.76
C ARG A 135 -0.97 -6.38 44.23
N GLU A 136 -2.07 -6.24 44.96
CA GLU A 136 -2.19 -5.81 46.36
C GLU A 136 -1.82 -4.34 46.63
N HIS A 137 -2.81 -3.44 46.53
CA HIS A 137 -3.30 -2.57 47.62
C HIS A 137 -4.49 -1.73 47.10
N PRO A 138 -5.57 -1.55 47.87
CA PRO A 138 -6.69 -0.71 47.45
C PRO A 138 -6.28 0.77 47.53
N CYS A 139 -6.40 1.49 46.41
CA CYS A 139 -6.33 2.95 46.40
C CYS A 139 -7.47 3.50 47.28
N ARG A 140 -7.12 4.23 48.33
CA ARG A 140 -8.08 4.96 49.17
C ARG A 140 -8.44 6.28 48.50
N SER A 141 -9.72 6.66 48.65
CA SER A 141 -10.43 7.84 48.12
C SER A 141 -9.68 9.16 48.25
#